data_AF-A0A9E5PQ19-F1
#
_entry.id   AF-A0A9E5PQ19-F1
#
_cell.length_a   1.000
_cell.length_b   1.000
_cell.length_c   1.000
_cell.angle_alpha   90.00
_cell.angle_beta   90.00
_cell.angle_gamma   90.00
#
_symmetry.space_group_name_H-M   'P 1'
#
loop_
_entity.id
_entity.type
_entity.pdbx_description
1 polymer ?
#
loop_
_entity_poly.entity_id
_entity_poly.type
_entity_poly.pdbx_seq_one_letter_code
_entity_poly.pdbx_strand_id
1 'polypeptide(L)'
;MLTPQFHNIGPHHFDRSYVWPYGGLIVSTDPVAADAVGLRIIQQKRRLAFGEDRPLQPRAHHIALADTVHHLGNADTSRIDLVRLGWEDDILI
;
A
#
# COMPACT_ATOMS: atom_id res chain seq x y z
N MET A 1 6.48 2.83 6.17
CA MET A 1 5.15 3.02 6.79
C MET A 1 5.22 2.66 8.27
N LEU A 2 5.26 3.65 9.18
CA LEU A 2 5.39 3.35 10.62
C LEU A 2 4.03 2.99 11.24
N THR A 3 3.09 3.94 11.22
CA THR A 3 1.73 3.78 11.77
C THR A 3 0.67 4.25 10.76
N PRO A 4 0.55 3.58 9.59
CA PRO A 4 -0.37 3.98 8.53
C PRO A 4 -1.85 3.88 8.95
N GLN A 5 -2.70 4.71 8.34
CA GLN A 5 -4.15 4.60 8.41
C GLN A 5 -4.68 3.88 7.16
N PHE A 6 -5.41 2.76 7.31
CA PHE A 6 -5.88 1.94 6.16
C PHE A 6 -7.30 2.25 5.69
N HIS A 7 -8.05 3.10 6.40
CA HIS A 7 -9.45 3.41 6.11
C HIS A 7 -9.78 4.88 6.41
N ASN A 8 -10.91 5.36 5.88
CA ASN A 8 -11.34 6.77 5.75
C ASN A 8 -10.70 7.53 4.58
N ILE A 9 -11.26 8.70 4.29
CA ILE A 9 -11.00 9.46 3.05
C ILE A 9 -10.54 10.89 3.39
N GLY A 10 -9.31 11.23 3.04
CA GLY A 10 -8.82 12.60 3.11
C GLY A 10 -8.37 13.09 4.50
N PRO A 11 -7.76 14.29 4.55
CA PRO A 11 -6.94 14.73 5.69
C PRO A 11 -7.70 14.94 7.01
N HIS A 12 -9.01 15.20 6.93
CA HIS A 12 -9.85 15.50 8.10
C HIS A 12 -10.53 14.27 8.71
N HIS A 13 -10.35 13.08 8.14
CA HIS A 13 -11.01 11.85 8.61
C HIS A 13 -10.03 10.90 9.31
N PHE A 14 -9.13 11.45 10.10
CA PHE A 14 -8.27 10.66 10.97
C PHE A 14 -9.12 9.90 12.00
N ASP A 15 -8.82 8.61 12.17
CA ASP A 15 -9.48 7.77 13.16
C ASP A 15 -8.50 6.73 13.70
N ARG A 16 -8.37 6.71 15.04
CA ARG A 16 -7.45 5.81 15.74
C ARG A 16 -7.83 4.34 15.61
N SER A 17 -9.08 4.01 15.30
CA SER A 17 -9.51 2.63 15.07
C SER A 17 -8.97 2.04 13.76
N TYR A 18 -8.54 2.90 12.83
CA TYR A 18 -8.04 2.50 11.51
C TYR A 18 -6.53 2.72 11.33
N VAL A 19 -5.78 2.95 12.41
CA VAL A 19 -4.31 2.94 12.38
C VAL A 19 -3.77 1.65 12.97
N TRP A 20 -2.60 1.20 12.52
CA TRP A 20 -1.89 0.09 13.14
C TRP A 20 -0.38 0.29 13.06
N PRO A 21 0.40 -0.23 14.02
CA PRO A 21 1.85 -0.14 14.01
C PRO A 21 2.45 -1.14 13.02
N TYR A 22 2.45 -0.81 11.73
CA TYR A 22 3.08 -1.65 10.71
C TYR A 22 4.59 -1.76 10.90
N GLY A 23 5.27 -0.66 11.28
CA GLY A 23 6.68 -0.68 11.63
C GLY A 23 7.67 -0.92 10.49
N GLY A 24 7.22 -1.01 9.24
CA GLY A 24 8.08 -1.30 8.08
C GLY A 24 8.59 -0.06 7.33
N LEU A 25 9.67 -0.24 6.56
CA LEU A 25 10.17 0.75 5.59
C LEU A 25 10.16 0.13 4.19
N ILE A 26 9.66 0.88 3.21
CA ILE A 26 9.68 0.49 1.79
C ILE A 26 10.73 1.38 1.12
N VAL A 27 11.68 0.77 0.42
CA VAL A 27 12.77 1.47 -0.27
C VAL A 27 12.87 0.90 -1.68
N SER A 28 12.91 1.77 -2.67
CA SER A 28 13.03 1.42 -4.08
C SER A 28 13.68 2.56 -4.85
N THR A 29 14.40 2.23 -5.92
CA THR A 29 14.83 3.21 -6.94
C THR A 29 13.72 3.52 -7.95
N ASP A 30 12.71 2.66 -8.03
CA ASP A 30 11.48 2.88 -8.79
C ASP A 30 10.38 3.38 -7.81
N PRO A 31 9.95 4.66 -7.92
CA PRO A 31 8.96 5.23 -7.02
C PRO A 31 7.56 4.60 -7.22
N VAL A 32 7.20 4.22 -8.44
CA VAL A 32 5.89 3.62 -8.74
C VAL A 32 5.81 2.22 -8.14
N ALA A 33 6.90 1.46 -8.19
CA ALA A 33 6.96 0.15 -7.55
C ALA A 33 6.80 0.25 -6.02
N ALA A 34 7.40 1.26 -5.38
CA ALA A 34 7.25 1.50 -3.94
C ALA A 34 5.79 1.79 -3.58
N ASP A 35 5.11 2.66 -4.35
CA ASP A 35 3.71 2.99 -4.14
C ASP A 35 2.79 1.79 -4.37
N ALA A 36 3.06 0.96 -5.39
CA ALA A 36 2.32 -0.26 -5.67
C ALA A 36 2.40 -1.27 -4.51
N VAL A 37 3.59 -1.45 -3.91
CA VAL A 37 3.77 -2.29 -2.72
C VAL A 37 3.05 -1.69 -1.51
N GLY A 38 3.13 -0.37 -1.30
CA GLY A 38 2.40 0.32 -0.23
C GLY A 38 0.88 0.14 -0.35
N LEU A 39 0.33 0.28 -1.57
CA LEU A 39 -1.08 0.03 -1.84
C LEU A 39 -1.47 -1.42 -1.51
N ARG A 40 -0.65 -2.39 -1.90
CA ARG A 40 -0.89 -3.82 -1.63
C ARG A 40 -0.99 -4.09 -0.13
N ILE A 41 -0.08 -3.54 0.68
CA ILE A 41 -0.09 -3.67 2.14
C ILE A 41 -1.40 -3.13 2.74
N ILE A 42 -1.83 -1.93 2.30
CA ILE A 42 -3.07 -1.31 2.76
C ILE A 42 -4.29 -2.17 2.39
N GLN A 43 -4.33 -2.71 1.17
CA GLN A 43 -5.40 -3.60 0.72
C GLN A 43 -5.46 -4.89 1.54
N GLN A 44 -4.31 -5.52 1.82
CA GLN A 44 -4.28 -6.70 2.68
C GLN A 44 -4.74 -6.39 4.11
N LYS A 45 -4.32 -5.25 4.69
CA LYS A 45 -4.81 -4.83 6.01
C LYS A 45 -6.33 -4.65 6.04
N ARG A 46 -6.88 -4.01 5.00
CA ARG A 46 -8.34 -3.83 4.84
C ARG A 46 -9.06 -5.18 4.75
N ARG A 47 -8.53 -6.11 3.97
CA ARG A 47 -9.10 -7.46 3.83
C ARG A 47 -9.13 -8.20 5.16
N LEU A 48 -8.06 -8.12 5.95
CA LEU A 48 -8.03 -8.72 7.29
C LEU A 48 -9.02 -8.04 8.25
N ALA A 49 -9.14 -6.72 8.20
CA ALA A 49 -10.01 -5.97 9.11
C ALA A 49 -11.51 -6.13 8.79
N PHE A 50 -11.88 -6.19 7.50
CA PHE A 50 -13.28 -6.24 7.07
C PHE A 50 -13.75 -7.64 6.66
N GLY A 51 -12.84 -8.60 6.43
CA GLY A 51 -13.18 -9.96 6.00
C GLY A 51 -13.58 -10.09 4.52
N GLU A 52 -13.65 -8.97 3.79
CA GLU A 52 -14.02 -8.89 2.38
C GLU A 52 -13.04 -8.03 1.57
N ASP A 53 -13.03 -8.21 0.25
CA ASP A 53 -12.28 -7.33 -0.63
C ASP A 53 -13.03 -6.02 -0.82
N ARG A 54 -12.66 -5.03 0.00
CA ARG A 54 -13.23 -3.68 -0.04
C ARG A 54 -12.24 -2.70 -0.66
N PRO A 55 -12.37 -2.37 -1.95
CA PRO A 55 -11.42 -1.47 -2.63
C PRO A 55 -11.37 -0.09 -1.97
N LEU A 56 -10.25 0.60 -2.14
CA LEU A 56 -10.09 1.99 -1.71
C LEU A 56 -11.07 2.90 -2.47
N GLN A 57 -11.61 3.88 -1.74
CA GLN A 57 -12.41 4.97 -2.30
C GLN A 57 -11.79 6.29 -1.84
N PRO A 58 -11.38 7.19 -2.75
CA PRO A 58 -11.26 6.96 -4.19
C PRO A 58 -10.23 5.87 -4.52
N ARG A 59 -10.35 5.25 -5.71
CA ARG A 59 -9.37 4.27 -6.18
C ARG A 59 -8.00 4.93 -6.36
N ALA A 60 -6.92 4.23 -6.04
CA ALA A 60 -5.54 4.68 -6.22
C ALA A 60 -5.06 4.57 -7.70
N HIS A 61 -5.88 5.07 -8.63
CA HIS A 61 -5.64 4.98 -10.08
C HIS A 61 -4.38 5.72 -10.53
N HIS A 62 -3.92 6.72 -9.78
CA HIS A 62 -2.69 7.46 -10.08
C HIS A 62 -1.45 6.57 -10.15
N ILE A 63 -1.39 5.47 -9.37
CA ILE A 63 -0.27 4.52 -9.44
C ILE A 63 -0.24 3.82 -10.80
N ALA A 64 -1.41 3.35 -11.27
CA ALA A 64 -1.52 2.71 -12.58
C ALA A 64 -1.26 3.68 -13.73
N LEU A 65 -1.69 4.94 -13.61
CA LEU A 65 -1.43 5.97 -14.61
C LEU A 65 0.05 6.38 -14.66
N ALA A 66 0.74 6.38 -13.51
CA ALA A 66 2.17 6.67 -13.46
C ALA A 66 3.00 5.68 -14.29
N ASP A 67 2.62 4.41 -14.31
CA ASP A 67 3.21 3.37 -15.17
C ASP A 67 2.75 3.53 -16.63
N THR A 68 1.44 3.47 -16.85
CA THR A 68 0.88 3.29 -18.20
C THR A 68 0.85 4.55 -19.07
N VAL A 69 0.63 5.73 -18.47
CA VAL A 69 0.49 7.01 -19.20
C VAL A 69 1.75 7.84 -19.10
N HIS A 70 2.40 7.83 -17.94
CA HIS A 70 3.55 8.69 -17.67
C HIS A 70 4.90 7.95 -17.70
N HIS A 71 4.90 6.62 -17.74
CA HIS A 71 6.10 5.78 -17.83
C HIS A 71 7.16 6.11 -16.77
N LEU A 72 6.72 6.43 -15.54
CA LEU A 72 7.58 6.84 -14.43
C LEU A 72 8.19 5.67 -13.64
N GLY A 73 7.72 4.45 -13.91
CA GLY A 73 8.09 3.24 -13.19
C GLY A 73 7.10 2.13 -13.45
N ASN A 74 7.15 1.08 -12.63
CA ASN A 74 6.38 -0.14 -12.83
C ASN A 74 5.38 -0.39 -11.69
N ALA A 75 4.08 -0.45 -12.01
CA ALA A 75 3.01 -0.74 -11.05
C ALA A 75 2.63 -2.22 -11.02
N ASP A 76 3.12 -3.04 -11.96
CA ASP A 76 2.79 -4.47 -12.07
C ASP A 76 3.54 -5.29 -11.02
N THR A 77 2.80 -5.81 -10.04
CA THR A 77 3.33 -6.62 -8.93
C THR A 77 4.05 -7.88 -9.37
N SER A 78 3.72 -8.44 -10.54
CA SER A 78 4.41 -9.63 -11.06
C SER A 78 5.83 -9.32 -11.58
N ARG A 79 6.12 -8.04 -11.80
CA ARG A 79 7.38 -7.53 -12.34
C ARG A 79 8.20 -6.74 -11.31
N ILE A 80 7.72 -6.67 -10.07
CA ILE A 80 8.44 -6.06 -8.95
C ILE A 80 9.17 -7.17 -8.19
N ASP A 81 10.49 -7.11 -8.15
CA ASP A 81 11.29 -7.98 -7.30
C ASP A 81 11.24 -7.48 -5.84
N LEU A 82 10.55 -8.25 -4.99
CA LEU A 82 10.30 -7.85 -3.61
C LEU A 82 11.23 -8.59 -2.64
N VAL A 83 12.27 -7.89 -2.19
CA VAL A 83 13.17 -8.37 -1.13
C VAL A 83 12.59 -8.00 0.24
N ARG A 84 12.40 -9.01 1.10
CA ARG A 84 11.89 -8.86 2.47
C ARG A 84 13.04 -9.05 3.46
N LEU A 85 13.18 -8.14 4.41
CA LEU A 85 14.23 -8.16 5.42
C LEU A 85 13.65 -7.79 6.79
N GLY A 86 14.08 -8.49 7.83
CA GLY A 86 13.69 -8.20 9.21
C GLY A 86 12.47 -8.99 9.67
N TRP A 87 11.56 -8.32 10.37
CA TRP A 87 10.40 -8.95 11.01
C TRP A 87 9.37 -9.43 9.97
N GLU A 88 8.96 -10.70 10.05
CA GLU A 88 8.08 -11.32 9.05
C GLU A 88 6.61 -11.44 9.48
N ASP A 89 6.32 -11.43 10.79
CA ASP A 89 4.94 -11.55 11.25
C ASP A 89 4.14 -10.30 10.86
N ASP A 90 2.92 -10.51 10.36
CA ASP A 90 2.00 -9.46 9.90
C ASP A 90 2.61 -8.51 8.86
N ILE A 91 3.47 -9.01 7.96
CA ILE A 91 4.06 -8.22 6.87
C ILE A 91 3.02 -7.80 5.81
N LEU A 92 1.91 -8.53 5.65
CA LEU A 92 0.79 -8.16 4.74
C LEU A 92 1.19 -8.01 3.26
N ILE A 93 2.22 -8.76 2.82
CA ILE A 93 2.68 -8.81 1.43
C ILE A 93 2.73 -10.24 0.93
#